data_AF-A0A5K1AFW9-F1
#
_entry.id   AF-A0A5K1AFW9-F1
#
_cell.length_a   1.000
_cell.length_b   1.000
_cell.length_c   1.000
_cell.angle_alpha   90.00
_cell.angle_beta   90.00
_cell.angle_gamma   90.00
#
_symmetry.space_group_name_H-M   'P 1'
#
loop_
_entity.id
_entity.type
_entity.pdbx_description
1 polymer ?
#
loop_
_entity_poly.entity_id
_entity_poly.type
_entity_poly.pdbx_seq_one_letter_code
_entity_poly.pdbx_strand_id
1 'polypeptide(L)' 'RVFVGDVVVVRDPEKSGHYLVRRLSAIEGYEMVSKDEKETPFILDKDECWVLADNEALNPK' A
#
# COMPACT_ATOMS: atom_id res chain seq x y z
N ARG A 1 16.96 -3.61 -1.02
CA ARG A 1 16.00 -4.03 -2.06
C ARG A 1 14.82 -4.64 -1.33
N VAL A 2 13.61 -4.21 -1.65
CA VAL A 2 12.36 -4.74 -1.05
C VAL A 2 11.62 -5.58 -2.09
N PHE A 3 10.79 -6.51 -1.62
CA PHE A 3 10.01 -7.44 -2.43
C PHE A 3 8.57 -7.49 -1.94
N VAL A 4 7.64 -7.80 -2.86
CA VAL A 4 6.24 -8.08 -2.49
C VAL A 4 6.22 -9.18 -1.43
N GLY A 5 5.49 -8.93 -0.34
CA GLY A 5 5.43 -9.78 0.85
C GLY A 5 6.31 -9.30 2.00
N ASP A 6 7.30 -8.43 1.79
CA ASP A 6 8.12 -7.86 2.86
C ASP A 6 7.27 -7.04 3.83
N VAL A 7 7.64 -7.07 5.11
CA VAL A 7 7.10 -6.16 6.13
C VAL A 7 8.01 -4.94 6.22
N VAL A 8 7.46 -3.76 5.96
CA VAL A 8 8.18 -2.49 5.86
C VAL A 8 7.71 -1.48 6.91
N VAL A 9 8.60 -0.55 7.24
CA VAL A 9 8.28 0.62 8.06
C VAL A 9 8.09 1.82 7.13
N VAL A 10 6.92 2.46 7.19
CA VAL A 10 6.60 3.67 6.44
C VAL A 10 6.29 4.82 7.38
N ARG A 11 6.52 6.05 6.96
CA ARG A 11 6.09 7.23 7.73
C ARG A 11 4.57 7.33 7.68
N ASP A 12 3.93 7.62 8.80
CA ASP A 12 2.50 7.87 8.85
C ASP A 12 2.20 9.19 8.08
N PRO A 13 1.36 9.15 7.02
CA PRO A 13 1.06 10.33 6.22
C PRO A 13 0.17 11.35 6.96
N GLU A 14 -0.61 10.91 7.96
CA GLU A 14 -1.51 11.78 8.73
C GLU A 14 -0.80 12.36 9.97
N LYS A 15 0.14 11.62 10.55
CA LYS A 15 0.82 11.99 11.80
C LYS A 15 2.33 12.06 11.62
N SER A 16 2.81 13.26 11.31
CA SER A 16 4.25 13.52 11.20
C SER A 16 4.99 13.08 12.48
N GLY A 17 6.06 12.30 12.31
CA GLY A 17 6.83 11.72 13.41
C GLY A 17 6.40 10.32 13.87
N HIS A 18 5.27 9.82 13.37
CA HIS A 18 4.84 8.43 13.59
C HIS A 18 5.22 7.54 12.40
N TYR A 19 5.31 6.24 12.69
CA TYR A 19 5.62 5.20 11.71
C TYR A 19 4.57 4.11 11.75
N LEU A 20 4.31 3.52 10.60
CA LEU A 20 3.41 2.38 10.41
C LEU A 20 4.24 1.16 9.99
N VAL A 21 3.84 0.00 10.50
CA VAL A 21 4.35 -1.30 10.04
C VAL A 21 3.29 -1.90 9.12
N ARG A 22 3.66 -2.20 7.88
CA ARG A 22 2.75 -2.69 6.83
C ARG A 22 3.41 -3.73 5.95
N ARG A 23 2.63 -4.57 5.28
CA ARG A 23 3.11 -5.52 4.27
C ARG A 23 3.10 -4.85 2.90
N LEU A 24 4.19 -5.00 2.16
CA LEU A 24 4.30 -4.56 0.76
C LEU A 24 3.49 -5.49 -0.14
N SER A 25 2.44 -4.97 -0.77
CA SER A 25 1.48 -5.77 -1.54
C SER A 25 1.62 -5.58 -3.06
N ALA A 26 2.07 -4.40 -3.50
CA ALA A 26 2.32 -4.11 -4.91
C ALA A 26 3.40 -3.03 -5.05
N ILE A 27 4.04 -2.99 -6.22
CA ILE A 27 5.11 -2.06 -6.60
C ILE A 27 4.84 -1.51 -8.01
N GLU A 28 5.64 -0.55 -8.45
CA GLU A 28 5.66 -0.02 -9.83
C GLU A 28 5.29 -1.05 -10.90
N GLY A 29 4.38 -0.66 -11.80
CA GLY A 29 3.93 -1.48 -12.93
C GLY A 29 2.81 -2.48 -12.61
N TYR A 30 2.42 -2.63 -11.34
CA TYR A 30 1.23 -3.40 -10.98
C TYR A 30 -0.04 -2.61 -11.28
N GLU A 31 -1.05 -3.29 -11.84
CA GLU A 31 -2.39 -2.74 -12.01
C GLU A 31 -3.20 -2.93 -10.73
N MET A 32 -3.75 -1.83 -10.22
CA MET A 32 -4.62 -1.80 -9.07
C MET A 32 -6.06 -1.91 -9.55
N VAL A 33 -6.75 -2.97 -9.11
CA VAL A 33 -8.14 -3.26 -9.47
C VAL A 33 -9.01 -3.29 -8.21
N SER A 34 -10.19 -2.69 -8.31
CA SER A 34 -11.19 -2.70 -7.24
C SER A 34 -12.23 -3.80 -7.42
N LYS A 35 -12.91 -4.14 -6.33
CA LYS A 35 -14.14 -4.95 -6.38
C LYS A 35 -15.36 -4.09 -6.74
N ASP A 36 -15.27 -2.77 -6.60
CA ASP A 36 -16.30 -1.87 -7.09
C ASP A 36 -16.10 -1.61 -8.59
N GLU A 37 -17.05 -2.08 -9.40
CA GLU A 37 -17.02 -1.94 -10.86
C GLU A 37 -17.07 -0.47 -11.33
N LYS A 38 -17.43 0.47 -10.46
CA LYS A 38 -17.44 1.91 -10.78
C LYS A 38 -16.06 2.56 -10.66
N GLU A 39 -15.13 1.92 -9.98
CA GLU A 39 -13.77 2.44 -9.81
C GLU A 39 -12.90 2.06 -11.00
N THR A 40 -12.22 3.06 -11.59
CA THR A 40 -11.34 2.84 -12.74
C THR A 40 -10.02 2.23 -12.28
N PRO A 41 -9.54 1.13 -12.88
CA PRO A 41 -8.20 0.61 -12.63
C PRO A 41 -7.12 1.64 -12.95
N PHE A 42 -6.00 1.54 -12.24
CA PHE A 42 -4.82 2.36 -12.49
C PHE A 42 -3.54 1.56 -12.30
N ILE A 43 -2.45 2.00 -12.90
CA ILE A 43 -1.13 1.37 -12.75
C ILE A 43 -0.34 2.19 -11.73
N LEU A 44 0.37 1.52 -10.82
CA LEU A 44 1.32 2.18 -9.92
C LEU A 44 2.46 2.78 -10.74
N ASP A 45 2.67 4.07 -10.57
CA ASP A 45 3.72 4.80 -11.25
C ASP A 45 5.10 4.48 -10.66
N LYS A 46 6.12 5.02 -11.31
CA LYS A 46 7.50 4.92 -10.82
C LYS A 46 7.62 5.45 -9.40
N ASP A 47 8.36 4.72 -8.57
CA ASP A 47 8.61 5.00 -7.15
C ASP A 47 7.35 4.93 -6.25
N GLU A 48 6.23 4.41 -6.77
CA GLU A 48 5.03 4.12 -5.98
C GLU A 48 4.99 2.67 -5.49
N CYS A 49 4.31 2.46 -4.37
CA CYS A 49 4.02 1.14 -3.85
C CYS A 49 2.70 1.12 -3.10
N TRP A 50 2.13 -0.08 -2.96
CA TRP A 50 0.93 -0.30 -2.18
C TRP A 50 1.25 -1.14 -0.96
N VAL A 51 0.83 -0.69 0.21
CA VAL A 51 1.06 -1.39 1.48
C VAL A 51 -0.26 -1.66 2.20
N LEU A 52 -0.40 -2.84 2.80
CA LEU A 52 -1.59 -3.24 3.55
C LEU A 52 -1.25 -3.54 5.01
N ALA A 53 -2.21 -3.36 5.90
CA ALA A 53 -2.13 -3.89 7.25
C ALA A 53 -2.56 -5.36 7.26
N ASP A 54 -1.81 -6.23 7.92
CA ASP A 54 -2.22 -7.63 8.10
C ASP A 54 -3.44 -7.76 9.03
N ASN A 55 -3.63 -6.79 9.94
CA ASN A 55 -4.81 -6.73 10.77
C ASN A 55 -5.94 -6.02 10.03
N GLU A 56 -6.91 -6.79 9.53
CA GLU A 56 -8.08 -6.28 8.80
C GLU A 56 -8.98 -5.33 9.64
N ALA A 57 -8.87 -5.36 10.97
CA ALA A 57 -9.59 -4.41 11.84
C ALA A 57 -8.98 -3.00 11.81
N LEU A 58 -7.76 -2.83 11.29
CA LEU A 58 -7.22 -1.51 11.01
C LEU A 58 -7.86 -1.01 9.71
N ASN A 59 -8.70 0.02 9.83
CA ASN A 59 -9.21 0.71 8.65
C ASN A 59 -8.05 1.13 7.74
N PRO A 60 -8.23 1.05 6.41
CA PRO A 60 -7.37 1.78 5.49
C PRO A 60 -7.34 3.24 5.95
N LYS A 61 -6.14 3.76 6.22
CA LYS A 61 -5.90 5.15 6.58
C LYS A 61 -5.26 5.83 5.39
#